data_AF-A0A6I6GC26-F1
#
_entry.id   AF-A0A6I6GC26-F1
#
_cell.length_a   1.000
_cell.length_b   1.000
_cell.length_c   1.000
_cell.angle_alpha   90.00
_cell.angle_beta   90.00
_cell.angle_gamma   90.00
#
_symmetry.space_group_name_H-M   'P 1'
#
loop_
_entity.id
_entity.type
_entity.pdbx_description
1 polymer ?
#
loop_
_entity_poly.entity_id
_entity_poly.type
_entity_poly.pdbx_seq_one_letter_code
_entity_poly.pdbx_strand_id
1 'polypeptide(L)'
;MRFWNSEIEKNQITVLEKIRNRLAAIDSVATIQERLQKARPEWWREYVGNRHEGQHLKNGLTPSPSPVERGAIQDNDLLNPSPSPVERRAKAETSPELQALIPLFELQSQLSHIPRNNELLIEHHESKEGFHLLVYPFEGRAVHEAMSAILAYRISRSMPITFSIAMNDYGFELLSDKPIPVDDSNVHALFSTEDLFLAMQQSANHVEMAMRKFRDIAVIGGLIFQGMPGEQKKARHLQASASLIFKVFKDFDPDNLLLRQAYQEVYEQQMEEVRLRQALQRIQQHDIIIRWPEKFTPLSFPIIADGLNRNNLSSENLEERIRKMAAALNA
;
A
#
# COMPACT_ATOMS: atom_id res chain seq x y z
N MET A 1 -46.42 19.37 -24.76
CA MET A 1 -45.84 18.64 -23.62
C MET A 1 -46.15 17.13 -23.56
N ARG A 2 -46.99 16.56 -24.46
CA ARG A 2 -47.31 15.11 -24.46
C ARG A 2 -46.53 14.25 -25.48
N PHE A 3 -45.72 14.85 -26.35
CA PHE A 3 -44.92 14.11 -27.35
C PHE A 3 -43.50 13.76 -26.88
N TRP A 4 -42.92 14.47 -25.90
CA TRP A 4 -41.55 14.23 -25.42
C TRP A 4 -41.42 13.10 -24.38
N ASN A 5 -42.50 12.72 -23.68
CA ASN A 5 -42.46 11.59 -22.73
C ASN A 5 -42.49 10.21 -23.41
N SER A 6 -43.12 10.10 -24.57
CA SER A 6 -43.24 8.84 -25.32
C SER A 6 -41.89 8.33 -25.87
N GLU A 7 -41.00 9.24 -26.29
CA GLU A 7 -39.69 8.88 -26.83
C GLU A 7 -38.72 8.39 -25.75
N ILE A 8 -38.78 8.98 -24.55
CA ILE A 8 -37.93 8.64 -23.41
C ILE A 8 -38.34 7.30 -22.80
N GLU A 9 -39.65 7.04 -22.68
CA GLU A 9 -40.17 5.74 -22.22
C GLU A 9 -39.82 4.61 -23.19
N LYS A 10 -39.95 4.83 -24.51
CA LYS A 10 -39.56 3.83 -25.53
C LYS A 10 -38.06 3.51 -25.50
N ASN A 11 -37.20 4.51 -25.32
CA ASN A 11 -35.76 4.30 -25.22
C ASN A 11 -35.36 3.58 -23.90
N GLN A 12 -36.02 3.88 -22.78
CA GLN A 12 -35.78 3.18 -21.52
C GLN A 12 -36.22 1.72 -21.58
N ILE A 13 -37.38 1.42 -22.19
CA ILE A 13 -37.86 0.05 -22.40
C ILE A 13 -36.89 -0.73 -23.30
N THR A 14 -36.39 -0.12 -24.38
CA THR A 14 -35.42 -0.74 -25.30
C THR A 14 -34.07 -1.04 -24.62
N VAL A 15 -33.62 -0.18 -23.69
CA VAL A 15 -32.40 -0.39 -22.92
C VAL A 15 -32.59 -1.48 -21.87
N LEU A 16 -33.73 -1.51 -21.19
CA LEU A 16 -34.07 -2.55 -20.22
C LEU A 16 -34.26 -3.92 -20.88
N GLU A 17 -34.83 -3.99 -22.09
CA GLU A 17 -34.90 -5.23 -22.89
C GLU A 17 -33.53 -5.70 -23.36
N LYS A 18 -32.63 -4.79 -23.76
CA LYS A 18 -31.25 -5.14 -24.10
C LYS A 18 -30.45 -5.63 -22.88
N ILE A 19 -30.70 -5.07 -21.70
CA ILE A 19 -30.10 -5.54 -20.43
C ILE A 19 -30.66 -6.90 -20.05
N ARG A 20 -31.99 -7.09 -20.12
CA ARG A 20 -32.66 -8.38 -19.87
C ARG A 20 -32.18 -9.48 -20.80
N ASN A 21 -32.04 -9.21 -22.10
CA ASN A 21 -31.52 -10.18 -23.07
C ASN A 21 -30.03 -10.48 -22.88
N ARG A 22 -29.23 -9.53 -22.39
CA ARG A 22 -27.83 -9.78 -21.99
C ARG A 22 -27.70 -10.56 -20.69
N LEU A 23 -28.61 -10.35 -19.73
CA LEU A 23 -28.68 -11.12 -18.48
C LEU A 23 -29.18 -12.56 -18.75
N ALA A 24 -30.11 -12.77 -19.67
CA ALA A 24 -30.54 -14.11 -20.11
C ALA A 24 -29.41 -14.88 -20.85
N ALA A 25 -28.46 -14.18 -21.47
CA ALA A 25 -27.24 -14.80 -22.02
C ALA A 25 -26.20 -15.15 -20.94
N ILE A 26 -26.33 -14.58 -19.74
CA ILE A 26 -25.47 -14.85 -18.56
C ILE A 26 -25.98 -16.06 -17.76
N ASP A 27 -27.17 -16.61 -18.03
CA ASP A 27 -27.70 -17.85 -17.42
C ASP A 27 -26.89 -19.14 -17.71
N SER A 28 -25.67 -19.01 -18.25
CA SER A 28 -24.64 -20.06 -18.24
C SER A 28 -23.74 -20.05 -16.99
N VAL A 29 -24.01 -19.23 -15.96
CA VAL A 29 -23.28 -19.29 -14.67
C VAL A 29 -23.37 -20.70 -14.04
N ALA A 30 -24.49 -21.41 -14.21
CA ALA A 30 -24.62 -22.81 -13.79
C ALA A 30 -23.57 -23.72 -14.46
N THR A 31 -23.22 -23.43 -15.72
CA THR A 31 -22.24 -24.16 -16.52
C THR A 31 -20.79 -23.85 -16.11
N ILE A 32 -20.53 -22.66 -15.57
CA ILE A 32 -19.22 -22.26 -15.04
C ILE A 32 -19.01 -22.84 -13.63
N GLN A 33 -20.04 -22.85 -12.77
CA GLN A 33 -19.98 -23.51 -11.46
C GLN A 33 -19.79 -25.04 -11.58
N GLU A 34 -20.46 -25.71 -12.52
CA GLU A 34 -20.24 -27.15 -12.78
C GLU A 34 -18.82 -27.46 -13.29
N ARG A 35 -18.27 -26.61 -14.16
CA ARG A 35 -16.88 -26.75 -14.65
C ARG A 35 -15.85 -26.49 -13.55
N LEU A 36 -16.11 -25.55 -12.64
CA LEU A 36 -15.25 -25.25 -11.49
C LEU A 36 -15.37 -26.28 -10.35
N GLN A 37 -16.46 -27.06 -10.27
CA GLN A 37 -16.56 -28.20 -9.36
C GLN A 37 -15.82 -29.44 -9.90
N LYS A 38 -15.82 -29.66 -11.23
CA LYS A 38 -15.07 -30.77 -11.86
C LYS A 38 -13.56 -30.55 -11.91
N ALA A 39 -13.08 -29.32 -11.80
CA ALA A 39 -11.66 -28.96 -11.91
C ALA A 39 -10.89 -28.87 -10.56
N ARG A 40 -11.46 -29.33 -9.42
CA ARG A 40 -10.77 -29.25 -8.12
C ARG A 40 -9.98 -30.53 -7.77
N PRO A 41 -8.75 -30.39 -7.24
CA PRO A 41 -7.91 -31.51 -6.79
C PRO A 41 -8.46 -32.20 -5.54
N GLU A 42 -8.17 -33.50 -5.38
CA GLU A 42 -8.79 -34.38 -4.37
C GLU A 42 -8.64 -33.89 -2.91
N TRP A 43 -7.53 -33.25 -2.57
CA TRP A 43 -7.27 -32.69 -1.24
C TRP A 43 -8.29 -31.61 -0.83
N TRP A 44 -8.91 -30.91 -1.80
CA TRP A 44 -9.93 -29.89 -1.52
C TRP A 44 -11.28 -30.50 -1.09
N ARG A 45 -11.59 -31.72 -1.54
CA ARG A 45 -12.81 -32.44 -1.16
C ARG A 45 -12.73 -32.98 0.26
N GLU A 46 -11.54 -33.42 0.66
CA GLU A 46 -11.25 -33.93 2.01
C GLU A 46 -11.27 -32.80 3.07
N TYR A 47 -10.80 -31.60 2.71
CA TYR A 47 -10.76 -30.45 3.61
C TYR A 47 -12.14 -29.87 3.97
N VAL A 48 -13.13 -30.04 3.10
CA VAL A 48 -14.51 -29.54 3.32
C VAL A 48 -15.42 -30.63 3.92
N GLY A 49 -15.15 -31.92 3.63
CA GLY A 49 -15.91 -33.04 4.19
C GLY A 49 -15.82 -33.16 5.72
N ASN A 50 -14.70 -32.77 6.32
CA ASN A 50 -14.44 -32.94 7.75
C ASN A 50 -15.00 -31.82 8.66
N ARG A 51 -15.83 -30.91 8.16
CA ARG A 51 -16.48 -29.87 9.00
C ARG A 51 -17.94 -30.13 9.35
N HIS A 52 -18.53 -31.21 8.87
CA HIS A 52 -19.91 -31.56 9.15
C HIS A 52 -20.07 -32.99 9.66
N GLU A 53 -19.37 -33.37 10.74
CA GLU A 53 -19.83 -34.46 11.61
C GLU A 53 -19.20 -34.34 13.01
N GLY A 54 -20.02 -34.62 14.03
CA GLY A 54 -19.88 -34.11 15.39
C GLY A 54 -19.02 -34.92 16.36
N GLN A 55 -19.21 -34.52 17.62
CA GLN A 55 -18.59 -34.96 18.86
C GLN A 55 -18.51 -36.49 19.10
N HIS A 56 -17.62 -36.84 20.05
CA HIS A 56 -17.65 -37.98 20.99
C HIS A 56 -16.99 -39.35 20.63
N LEU A 57 -15.85 -39.67 21.30
CA LEU A 57 -15.54 -40.87 22.14
C LEU A 57 -14.12 -41.50 21.99
N LYS A 58 -13.39 -41.49 23.12
CA LYS A 58 -12.61 -42.55 23.82
C LYS A 58 -11.74 -43.60 23.08
N ASN A 59 -10.49 -43.72 23.59
CA ASN A 59 -9.64 -44.90 23.88
C ASN A 59 -9.15 -45.86 22.77
N GLY A 60 -7.85 -46.21 22.79
CA GLY A 60 -7.36 -47.57 22.44
C GLY A 60 -6.07 -47.67 21.60
N LEU A 61 -5.07 -48.39 22.13
CA LEU A 61 -3.71 -48.64 21.64
C LEU A 61 -3.57 -49.53 20.36
N THR A 62 -2.63 -49.14 19.46
CA THR A 62 -1.52 -49.85 18.73
C THR A 62 -1.68 -51.24 18.04
N PRO A 63 -0.73 -51.75 17.21
CA PRO A 63 0.36 -51.14 16.37
C PRO A 63 0.49 -51.75 14.94
N SER A 64 1.38 -51.21 14.09
CA SER A 64 2.07 -51.98 13.02
C SER A 64 3.39 -51.26 12.58
N PRO A 65 4.34 -51.91 11.89
CA PRO A 65 5.66 -52.24 12.45
C PRO A 65 6.82 -51.46 11.80
N SER A 66 7.98 -51.50 12.46
CA SER A 66 9.24 -50.96 11.92
C SER A 66 9.90 -51.93 10.92
N PRO A 67 10.67 -51.39 9.97
CA PRO A 67 12.09 -51.77 9.86
C PRO A 67 12.97 -50.52 9.64
N VAL A 68 13.92 -50.18 10.52
CA VAL A 68 15.35 -50.62 10.44
C VAL A 68 15.76 -50.76 8.98
N GLU A 69 16.46 -49.86 8.30
CA GLU A 69 17.74 -49.21 8.58
C GLU A 69 18.03 -48.25 7.41
N ARG A 70 18.42 -46.99 7.70
CA ARG A 70 19.57 -46.28 7.07
C ARG A 70 19.53 -44.78 7.39
N GLY A 71 20.55 -44.33 8.11
CA GLY A 71 20.90 -42.91 8.23
C GLY A 71 20.75 -42.37 9.64
N ALA A 72 21.78 -42.54 10.47
CA ALA A 72 21.91 -41.84 11.74
C ALA A 72 21.96 -40.33 11.51
N ILE A 73 20.85 -39.63 11.76
CA ILE A 73 20.85 -38.20 12.03
C ILE A 73 21.04 -38.09 13.54
N GLN A 74 22.15 -37.47 13.96
CA GLN A 74 22.41 -37.21 15.37
C GLN A 74 21.36 -36.23 15.89
N ASP A 75 20.42 -36.73 16.70
CA ASP A 75 19.45 -35.96 17.50
C ASP A 75 20.16 -35.15 18.60
N ASN A 76 20.97 -34.16 18.21
CA ASN A 76 21.59 -33.21 19.15
C ASN A 76 21.17 -31.74 18.93
N ASP A 77 20.40 -31.44 17.88
CA ASP A 77 19.98 -30.05 17.57
C ASP A 77 18.63 -29.64 18.17
N LEU A 78 17.86 -30.57 18.73
CA LEU A 78 16.53 -30.29 19.32
C LEU A 78 16.58 -29.97 20.83
N LEU A 79 17.77 -29.86 21.43
CA LEU A 79 17.97 -29.57 22.86
C LEU A 79 18.63 -28.21 23.15
N ASN A 80 18.91 -27.39 22.13
CA ASN A 80 19.45 -26.05 22.36
C ASN A 80 18.31 -25.06 22.69
N PRO A 81 18.31 -24.41 23.87
CA PRO A 81 17.33 -23.37 24.16
C PRO A 81 17.48 -22.25 23.13
N SER A 82 16.35 -21.73 22.64
CA SER A 82 16.36 -20.57 21.76
C SER A 82 17.15 -19.43 22.43
N PRO A 83 18.08 -18.77 21.72
CA PRO A 83 18.94 -17.77 22.32
C PRO A 83 18.12 -16.70 23.02
N SER A 84 18.55 -16.26 24.20
CA SER A 84 17.91 -15.20 24.96
C SER A 84 17.93 -13.87 24.18
N PRO A 85 17.04 -12.91 24.48
CA PRO A 85 17.05 -11.60 23.82
C PRO A 85 18.40 -10.87 23.91
N VAL A 86 19.17 -11.10 24.98
CA VAL A 86 20.52 -10.54 25.18
C VAL A 86 21.54 -11.22 24.26
N GLU A 87 21.49 -12.55 24.16
CA GLU A 87 22.36 -13.31 23.23
C GLU A 87 22.01 -13.04 21.77
N ARG A 88 20.73 -12.83 21.43
CA ARG A 88 20.32 -12.38 20.10
C ARG A 88 20.86 -10.99 19.78
N ARG A 89 20.87 -10.08 20.77
CA ARG A 89 21.44 -8.73 20.62
C ARG A 89 22.95 -8.77 20.40
N ALA A 90 23.67 -9.51 21.24
CA ALA A 90 25.13 -9.66 21.11
C ALA A 90 25.54 -10.36 19.80
N LYS A 91 24.76 -11.34 19.35
CA LYS A 91 24.99 -12.04 18.07
C LYS A 91 24.60 -11.19 16.85
N ALA A 92 23.56 -10.35 16.97
CA ALA A 92 23.22 -9.35 15.96
C ALA A 92 24.30 -8.26 15.88
N GLU A 93 24.85 -7.83 17.02
CA GLU A 93 25.95 -6.85 17.12
C GLU A 93 27.24 -7.32 16.42
N THR A 94 27.40 -8.63 16.22
CA THR A 94 28.58 -9.24 15.57
C THR A 94 28.30 -9.83 14.20
N SER A 95 27.12 -9.60 13.61
CA SER A 95 26.81 -10.11 12.27
C SER A 95 27.65 -9.39 11.20
N PRO A 96 28.16 -10.09 10.17
CA PRO A 96 28.87 -9.46 9.06
C PRO A 96 28.07 -8.35 8.38
N GLU A 97 26.74 -8.51 8.32
CA GLU A 97 25.82 -7.51 7.75
C GLU A 97 25.78 -6.25 8.61
N LEU A 98 25.70 -6.37 9.94
CA LEU A 98 25.71 -5.20 10.82
C LEU A 98 27.07 -4.50 10.79
N GLN A 99 28.17 -5.26 10.77
CA GLN A 99 29.52 -4.69 10.62
C GLN A 99 29.67 -3.89 9.32
N ALA A 100 29.07 -4.35 8.22
CA ALA A 100 29.06 -3.63 6.95
C ALA A 100 28.27 -2.31 7.01
N LEU A 101 27.30 -2.18 7.94
CA LEU A 101 26.48 -0.98 8.12
C LEU A 101 27.11 0.05 9.08
N ILE A 102 28.05 -0.34 9.95
CA ILE A 102 28.70 0.57 10.91
C ILE A 102 29.19 1.87 10.26
N PRO A 103 29.93 1.84 9.11
CA PRO A 103 30.40 3.08 8.48
C PRO A 103 29.25 4.01 8.05
N LEU A 104 28.10 3.45 7.65
CA LEU A 104 26.92 4.25 7.29
C LEU A 104 26.30 4.93 8.51
N PHE A 105 26.28 4.26 9.67
CA PHE A 105 25.81 4.88 10.91
C PHE A 105 26.76 5.98 11.36
N GLU A 106 28.08 5.74 11.31
CA GLU A 106 29.07 6.77 11.63
C GLU A 106 28.92 7.99 10.71
N LEU A 107 28.76 7.79 9.41
CA LEU A 107 28.53 8.86 8.45
C LEU A 107 27.20 9.60 8.70
N GLN A 108 26.12 8.87 9.00
CA GLN A 108 24.83 9.47 9.36
C GLN A 108 24.96 10.36 10.60
N SER A 109 25.67 9.90 11.62
CA SER A 109 25.90 10.67 12.84
C SER A 109 26.80 11.88 12.65
N GLN A 110 27.69 11.86 11.64
CA GLN A 110 28.56 12.99 11.30
C GLN A 110 27.80 14.05 10.50
N LEU A 111 26.97 13.63 9.54
CA LEU A 111 26.24 14.55 8.66
C LEU A 111 24.98 15.13 9.30
N SER A 112 24.31 14.36 10.16
CA SER A 112 23.00 14.71 10.70
C SER A 112 22.77 14.08 12.08
N HIS A 113 21.90 13.07 12.18
CA HIS A 113 21.49 12.43 13.43
C HIS A 113 21.03 10.99 13.16
N ILE A 114 21.26 10.08 14.10
CA ILE A 114 20.65 8.75 14.08
C ILE A 114 19.43 8.79 15.02
N PRO A 115 18.18 8.72 14.49
CA PRO A 115 17.00 8.84 15.33
C PRO A 115 16.90 7.67 16.30
N ARG A 116 16.61 7.98 17.57
CA ARG A 116 16.19 6.98 18.56
C ARG A 116 14.73 6.60 18.38
N ASN A 117 14.30 5.53 19.06
CA ASN A 117 12.92 5.02 18.97
C ASN A 117 11.84 6.04 19.39
N ASN A 118 12.21 7.05 20.19
CA ASN A 118 11.34 8.13 20.68
C ASN A 118 11.61 9.48 19.98
N GLU A 119 12.34 9.47 18.87
CA GLU A 119 12.69 10.67 18.12
C GLU A 119 12.12 10.59 16.71
N LEU A 120 11.69 11.73 16.17
CA LEU A 120 11.40 11.88 14.75
C LEU A 120 12.50 12.73 14.13
N LEU A 121 13.25 12.17 13.19
CA LEU A 121 14.22 12.95 12.41
C LEU A 121 13.54 13.59 11.19
N ILE A 122 13.84 14.87 10.98
CA ILE A 122 13.49 15.63 9.79
C ILE A 122 14.76 16.30 9.26
N GLU A 123 15.05 16.12 7.98
CA GLU A 123 16.21 16.72 7.31
C GLU A 123 15.76 17.68 6.20
N HIS A 124 16.27 18.91 6.26
CA HIS A 124 16.22 19.87 5.18
C HIS A 124 17.50 19.81 4.36
N HIS A 125 17.36 19.64 3.05
CA HIS A 125 18.50 19.68 2.15
C HIS A 125 18.17 20.48 0.90
N GLU A 126 19.12 21.27 0.41
CA GLU A 126 19.00 22.01 -0.84
C GLU A 126 19.94 21.39 -1.87
N SER A 127 19.38 21.01 -3.02
CA SER A 127 20.13 20.47 -4.14
C SER A 127 19.82 21.22 -5.43
N LYS A 128 20.45 20.83 -6.53
CA LYS A 128 20.14 21.38 -7.86
C LYS A 128 18.70 21.08 -8.32
N GLU A 129 18.05 20.08 -7.73
CA GLU A 129 16.67 19.71 -8.04
C GLU A 129 15.64 20.52 -7.26
N GLY A 130 16.05 21.19 -6.16
CA GLY A 130 15.21 22.03 -5.34
C GLY A 130 15.44 21.83 -3.84
N PHE A 131 14.38 22.03 -3.07
CA PHE A 131 14.36 21.94 -1.61
C PHE A 131 13.70 20.63 -1.18
N HIS A 132 14.46 19.83 -0.45
CA HIS A 132 14.08 18.52 0.05
C HIS A 132 13.72 18.63 1.53
N LEU A 133 12.55 18.09 1.90
CA LEU A 133 12.19 17.78 3.28
C LEU A 133 12.08 16.26 3.41
N LEU A 134 13.04 15.65 4.09
CA LEU A 134 13.05 14.22 4.38
C LEU A 134 12.54 13.96 5.79
N VAL A 135 11.66 12.99 5.96
CA VAL A 135 11.01 12.65 7.22
C VAL A 135 11.13 11.15 7.45
N TYR A 136 11.57 10.75 8.65
CA TYR A 136 11.88 9.34 8.98
C TYR A 136 11.03 8.80 10.14
N PRO A 137 9.74 8.48 9.95
CA PRO A 137 8.87 7.99 11.02
C PRO A 137 8.87 6.46 11.20
N PHE A 138 9.40 5.69 10.23
CA PHE A 138 9.49 4.23 10.28
C PHE A 138 8.14 3.48 10.39
N GLU A 139 7.14 3.88 9.61
CA GLU A 139 5.77 3.33 9.67
C GLU A 139 5.38 2.43 8.49
N GLY A 140 6.27 2.31 7.51
CA GLY A 140 6.02 1.59 6.26
C GLY A 140 5.38 2.46 5.18
N ARG A 141 5.51 1.99 3.93
CA ARG A 141 5.19 2.75 2.73
C ARG A 141 3.77 3.33 2.68
N ALA A 142 2.75 2.54 3.03
CA ALA A 142 1.34 2.97 2.96
C ALA A 142 1.02 4.14 3.91
N VAL A 143 1.54 4.07 5.13
CA VAL A 143 1.39 5.15 6.12
C VAL A 143 2.17 6.39 5.67
N HIS A 144 3.37 6.22 5.10
CA HIS A 144 4.15 7.33 4.55
C HIS A 144 3.46 8.03 3.38
N GLU A 145 2.78 7.29 2.50
CA GLU A 145 1.98 7.87 1.41
C GLU A 145 0.91 8.81 1.95
N ALA A 146 0.12 8.34 2.92
CA ALA A 146 -0.93 9.16 3.52
C ALA A 146 -0.36 10.32 4.33
N MET A 147 0.68 10.07 5.14
CA MET A 147 1.32 11.09 5.98
C MET A 147 1.92 12.22 5.15
N SER A 148 2.65 11.88 4.09
CA SER A 148 3.29 12.85 3.20
C SER A 148 2.26 13.70 2.45
N ALA A 149 1.16 13.11 1.97
CA ALA A 149 0.06 13.84 1.34
C ALA A 149 -0.62 14.83 2.30
N ILE A 150 -0.82 14.42 3.56
CA ILE A 150 -1.40 15.29 4.60
C ILE A 150 -0.44 16.42 4.96
N LEU A 151 0.85 16.13 5.12
CA LEU A 151 1.87 17.16 5.38
C LEU A 151 1.93 18.17 4.24
N ALA A 152 1.98 17.69 3.00
CA ALA A 152 1.97 18.54 1.80
C ALA A 152 0.74 19.45 1.76
N TYR A 153 -0.45 18.89 2.03
CA TYR A 153 -1.69 19.67 2.14
C TYR A 153 -1.60 20.73 3.24
N ARG A 154 -1.17 20.37 4.45
CA ARG A 154 -1.06 21.30 5.58
C ARG A 154 -0.07 22.42 5.31
N ILE A 155 1.09 22.11 4.73
CA ILE A 155 2.09 23.13 4.34
C ILE A 155 1.51 24.07 3.28
N SER A 156 0.79 23.52 2.28
CA SER A 156 0.17 24.32 1.21
C SER A 156 -0.86 25.34 1.69
N ARG A 157 -1.42 25.17 2.90
CA ARG A 157 -2.34 26.15 3.51
C ARG A 157 -1.62 27.41 3.97
N SER A 158 -0.32 27.33 4.26
CA SER A 158 0.49 28.48 4.66
C SER A 158 1.02 29.26 3.46
N MET A 159 1.34 28.56 2.35
CA MET A 159 1.79 29.18 1.11
C MET A 159 1.54 28.29 -0.12
N PRO A 160 1.33 28.87 -1.32
CA PRO A 160 1.26 28.10 -2.56
C PRO A 160 2.59 27.40 -2.90
N ILE A 161 2.61 26.08 -2.79
CA ILE A 161 3.76 25.20 -3.01
C ILE A 161 3.31 23.90 -3.69
N THR A 162 4.17 23.34 -4.53
CA THR A 162 3.94 22.05 -5.21
C THR A 162 4.98 21.06 -4.74
N PHE A 163 4.57 19.82 -4.50
CA PHE A 163 5.45 18.77 -4.02
C PHE A 163 5.53 17.58 -4.98
N SER A 164 6.73 17.04 -5.12
CA SER A 164 6.99 15.66 -5.56
C SER A 164 7.29 14.82 -4.32
N ILE A 165 6.64 13.65 -4.15
CA ILE A 165 6.56 12.95 -2.85
C ILE A 165 7.15 11.54 -2.88
N ALA A 166 8.38 11.30 -2.40
CA ALA A 166 9.06 9.97 -2.46
C ALA A 166 8.97 9.23 -1.14
N MET A 167 8.99 7.90 -1.17
CA MET A 167 8.76 7.11 0.03
C MET A 167 9.25 5.68 -0.14
N ASN A 168 9.71 5.13 0.99
CA ASN A 168 10.00 3.71 1.18
C ASN A 168 9.47 3.27 2.55
N ASP A 169 9.98 2.18 3.10
CA ASP A 169 9.47 1.61 4.35
C ASP A 169 9.91 2.35 5.62
N TYR A 170 10.93 3.21 5.55
CA TYR A 170 11.43 3.92 6.72
C TYR A 170 11.19 5.44 6.69
N GLY A 171 10.99 6.04 5.52
CA GLY A 171 10.69 7.46 5.42
C GLY A 171 10.10 7.91 4.10
N PHE A 172 9.91 9.23 4.01
CA PHE A 172 9.46 9.92 2.81
C PHE A 172 10.15 11.27 2.60
N GLU A 173 10.04 11.79 1.39
CA GLU A 173 10.56 13.06 0.92
C GLU A 173 9.42 13.92 0.37
N LEU A 174 9.42 15.21 0.69
CA LEU A 174 8.73 16.24 -0.05
C LEU A 174 9.77 17.11 -0.78
N LEU A 175 9.79 17.06 -2.10
CA LEU A 175 10.64 17.90 -2.95
C LEU A 175 9.83 19.04 -3.54
N SER A 176 10.34 20.27 -3.44
CA SER A 176 9.71 21.51 -3.90
C SER A 176 10.71 22.40 -4.63
N ASP A 177 10.23 23.24 -5.54
CA ASP A 177 11.00 24.30 -6.19
C ASP A 177 11.25 25.52 -5.27
N LYS A 178 10.56 25.57 -4.13
CA LYS A 178 10.63 26.61 -3.11
C LYS A 178 11.06 26.07 -1.75
N PRO A 179 11.69 26.91 -0.89
CA PRO A 179 11.98 26.56 0.49
C PRO A 179 10.74 26.06 1.22
N ILE A 180 10.87 24.92 1.91
CA ILE A 180 9.78 24.28 2.62
C ILE A 180 9.75 24.86 4.04
N PRO A 181 8.70 25.58 4.46
CA PRO A 181 8.68 26.30 5.73
C PRO A 181 8.30 25.35 6.88
N VAL A 182 9.19 24.44 7.24
CA VAL A 182 9.04 23.53 8.39
C VAL A 182 10.13 23.83 9.39
N ASP A 183 9.73 24.07 10.63
CA ASP A 183 10.63 24.38 11.74
C ASP A 183 9.99 24.01 13.09
N ASP A 184 10.71 24.22 14.17
CA ASP A 184 10.25 23.89 15.53
C ASP A 184 8.94 24.60 15.92
N SER A 185 8.62 25.74 15.29
CA SER A 185 7.41 26.52 15.61
C SER A 185 6.13 25.89 15.07
N ASN A 186 6.22 25.08 14.01
CA ASN A 186 5.05 24.54 13.32
C ASN A 186 5.02 23.02 13.23
N VAL A 187 6.14 22.34 13.44
CA VAL A 187 6.28 20.92 13.14
C VAL A 187 5.28 20.05 13.92
N HIS A 188 5.04 20.34 15.20
CA HIS A 188 4.04 19.62 16.00
C HIS A 188 2.62 19.76 15.44
N ALA A 189 2.26 20.94 14.95
CA ALA A 189 0.95 21.18 14.33
C ALA A 189 0.84 20.43 12.98
N LEU A 190 1.93 20.36 12.21
CA LEU A 190 1.98 19.62 10.96
C LEU A 190 1.77 18.12 11.15
N PHE A 191 2.21 17.54 12.26
CA PHE A 191 1.97 16.13 12.63
C PHE A 191 0.79 15.93 13.58
N SER A 192 -0.07 16.94 13.79
CA SER A 192 -1.22 16.82 14.68
C SER A 192 -2.25 15.81 14.16
N THR A 193 -2.99 15.14 15.05
CA THR A 193 -4.17 14.36 14.68
C THR A 193 -5.44 15.20 14.52
N GLU A 194 -5.36 16.50 14.80
CA GLU A 194 -6.46 17.44 14.62
C GLU A 194 -6.84 17.55 13.14
N ASP A 195 -8.15 17.57 12.89
CA ASP A 195 -8.74 17.59 11.54
C ASP A 195 -8.23 16.48 10.62
N LEU A 196 -7.70 15.36 11.16
CA LEU A 196 -7.09 14.30 10.34
C LEU A 196 -8.05 13.77 9.27
N PHE A 197 -9.33 13.57 9.63
CA PHE A 197 -10.34 13.12 8.69
C PHE A 197 -10.58 14.13 7.55
N LEU A 198 -10.63 15.42 7.87
CA LEU A 198 -10.78 16.47 6.86
C LEU A 198 -9.54 16.58 5.98
N ALA A 199 -8.35 16.53 6.57
CA ALA A 199 -7.09 16.54 5.83
C ALA A 199 -6.98 15.33 4.90
N MET A 200 -7.39 14.14 5.36
CA MET A 200 -7.48 12.95 4.52
C MET A 200 -8.46 13.14 3.37
N GLN A 201 -9.68 13.63 3.62
CA GLN A 201 -10.66 13.90 2.56
C GLN A 201 -10.18 14.93 1.52
N GLN A 202 -9.47 15.98 1.96
CA GLN A 202 -8.92 16.99 1.07
C GLN A 202 -7.69 16.48 0.30
N SER A 203 -6.96 15.53 0.88
CA SER A 203 -5.84 14.84 0.20
C SER A 203 -6.29 13.68 -0.69
N ALA A 204 -7.45 13.07 -0.41
CA ALA A 204 -7.96 11.85 -1.03
C ALA A 204 -9.49 11.92 -1.18
N ASN A 205 -9.97 11.97 -2.42
CA ASN A 205 -11.39 12.14 -2.75
C ASN A 205 -12.20 10.83 -2.54
N HIS A 206 -12.47 10.44 -1.29
CA HIS A 206 -12.94 9.10 -0.88
C HIS A 206 -14.16 8.50 -1.62
N VAL A 207 -15.17 9.30 -2.00
CA VAL A 207 -16.40 8.79 -2.68
C VAL A 207 -16.17 8.52 -4.16
N GLU A 208 -15.35 9.34 -4.81
CA GLU A 208 -14.92 9.12 -6.19
C GLU A 208 -13.98 7.91 -6.27
N MET A 209 -13.20 7.67 -5.22
CA MET A 209 -12.24 6.57 -5.13
C MET A 209 -12.91 5.20 -5.09
N ALA A 210 -13.94 4.99 -4.27
CA ALA A 210 -14.68 3.72 -4.26
C ALA A 210 -15.29 3.40 -5.63
N MET A 211 -15.89 4.40 -6.31
CA MET A 211 -16.40 4.24 -7.67
C MET A 211 -15.31 4.03 -8.72
N ARG A 212 -14.13 4.65 -8.56
CA ARG A 212 -12.96 4.45 -9.43
C ARG A 212 -12.35 3.05 -9.24
N LYS A 213 -12.25 2.55 -8.01
CA LYS A 213 -11.79 1.19 -7.70
C LYS A 213 -12.73 0.14 -8.28
N PHE A 214 -14.03 0.36 -8.14
CA PHE A 214 -15.01 -0.52 -8.76
C PHE A 214 -14.87 -0.58 -10.29
N ARG A 215 -14.50 0.52 -10.98
CA ARG A 215 -14.23 0.47 -12.42
C ARG A 215 -13.11 -0.51 -12.75
N ASP A 216 -12.00 -0.44 -12.01
CA ASP A 216 -10.82 -1.26 -12.28
C ASP A 216 -11.15 -2.75 -12.01
N ILE A 217 -11.86 -3.03 -10.92
CA ILE A 217 -12.39 -4.36 -10.60
C ILE A 217 -13.39 -4.85 -11.66
N ALA A 218 -14.30 -3.99 -12.13
CA ALA A 218 -15.32 -4.33 -13.13
C ALA A 218 -14.72 -4.55 -14.53
N VAL A 219 -13.59 -3.91 -14.84
CA VAL A 219 -12.79 -4.21 -16.05
C VAL A 219 -12.18 -5.60 -15.92
N ILE A 220 -11.48 -5.89 -14.81
CA ILE A 220 -10.82 -7.18 -14.58
C ILE A 220 -11.85 -8.32 -14.58
N GLY A 221 -13.00 -8.10 -13.94
CA GLY A 221 -14.13 -9.02 -13.91
C GLY A 221 -14.90 -9.12 -15.23
N GLY A 222 -14.48 -8.42 -16.29
CA GLY A 222 -15.10 -8.50 -17.62
C GLY A 222 -16.47 -7.84 -17.76
N LEU A 223 -16.93 -7.13 -16.72
CA LEU A 223 -18.21 -6.39 -16.74
C LEU A 223 -18.15 -5.13 -17.60
N ILE A 224 -16.97 -4.56 -17.76
CA ILE A 224 -16.75 -3.36 -18.57
C ILE A 224 -15.81 -3.67 -19.71
N PHE A 225 -16.37 -3.64 -20.92
CA PHE A 225 -15.60 -3.79 -22.15
C PHE A 225 -14.80 -2.51 -22.46
N GLN A 226 -13.48 -2.64 -22.56
CA GLN A 226 -12.56 -1.51 -22.78
C GLN A 226 -12.47 -1.06 -24.23
N GLY A 227 -12.79 -1.92 -25.20
CA GLY A 227 -12.60 -1.64 -26.63
C GLY A 227 -11.87 -2.78 -27.33
N MET A 228 -11.65 -2.63 -28.63
CA MET A 228 -10.89 -3.57 -29.45
C MET A 228 -9.47 -3.01 -29.70
N PRO A 229 -8.48 -3.85 -30.06
CA PRO A 229 -7.17 -3.36 -30.46
C PRO A 229 -7.30 -2.27 -31.57
N GLY A 230 -6.84 -1.06 -31.28
CA GLY A 230 -6.97 0.11 -32.17
C GLY A 230 -8.16 1.04 -31.88
N GLU A 231 -9.19 0.58 -31.16
CA GLU A 231 -10.37 1.39 -30.79
C GLU A 231 -10.71 1.21 -29.31
N GLN A 232 -10.00 1.95 -28.46
CA GLN A 232 -10.27 1.99 -27.02
C GLN A 232 -11.41 2.95 -26.70
N LYS A 233 -12.33 2.54 -25.83
CA LYS A 233 -13.35 3.43 -25.29
C LYS A 233 -12.71 4.50 -24.42
N LYS A 234 -13.20 5.73 -24.53
CA LYS A 234 -12.71 6.84 -23.70
C LYS A 234 -12.95 6.55 -22.22
N ALA A 235 -11.97 6.88 -21.38
CA ALA A 235 -12.00 6.64 -19.93
C ALA A 235 -13.29 7.16 -19.25
N ARG A 236 -13.83 8.30 -19.71
CA ARG A 236 -15.10 8.87 -19.21
C ARG A 236 -16.30 7.93 -19.42
N HIS A 237 -16.36 7.20 -20.53
CA HIS A 237 -17.44 6.24 -20.79
C HIS A 237 -17.31 4.98 -19.95
N LEU A 238 -16.08 4.53 -19.68
CA LEU A 238 -15.82 3.40 -18.78
C LEU A 238 -16.23 3.76 -17.35
N GLN A 239 -15.90 4.97 -16.88
CA GLN A 239 -16.30 5.47 -15.57
C GLN A 239 -17.83 5.54 -15.43
N ALA A 240 -18.53 6.12 -16.42
CA ALA A 240 -19.99 6.21 -16.40
C ALA A 240 -20.65 4.82 -16.35
N SER A 241 -20.09 3.84 -17.07
CA SER A 241 -20.57 2.46 -17.07
C SER A 241 -20.34 1.79 -15.71
N ALA A 242 -19.15 1.97 -15.11
CA ALA A 242 -18.82 1.47 -13.78
C ALA A 242 -19.76 2.04 -12.71
N SER A 243 -20.02 3.34 -12.72
CA SER A 243 -20.90 3.99 -11.74
C SER A 243 -22.35 3.48 -11.81
N LEU A 244 -22.85 3.15 -13.01
CA LEU A 244 -24.18 2.57 -13.17
C LEU A 244 -24.23 1.15 -12.60
N ILE A 245 -23.27 0.30 -12.97
CA ILE A 245 -23.19 -1.09 -12.52
C ILE A 245 -23.00 -1.14 -10.99
N PHE A 246 -22.18 -0.25 -10.43
CA PHE A 246 -21.99 -0.13 -8.98
C PHE A 246 -23.30 0.15 -8.26
N LYS A 247 -24.11 1.10 -8.75
CA LYS A 247 -25.42 1.42 -8.16
C LYS A 247 -26.39 0.24 -8.28
N VAL A 248 -26.42 -0.43 -9.43
CA VAL A 248 -27.26 -1.62 -9.62
C VAL A 248 -26.90 -2.73 -8.64
N PHE A 249 -25.61 -3.05 -8.47
CA PHE A 249 -25.20 -4.04 -7.47
C PHE A 249 -25.53 -3.58 -6.06
N LYS A 250 -25.28 -2.32 -5.72
CA LYS A 250 -25.63 -1.80 -4.40
C LYS A 250 -27.12 -1.95 -4.08
N ASP A 251 -27.99 -1.69 -5.06
CA ASP A 251 -29.45 -1.65 -4.85
C ASP A 251 -30.10 -3.04 -4.98
N PHE A 252 -29.52 -3.95 -5.77
CA PHE A 252 -30.16 -5.23 -6.14
C PHE A 252 -29.33 -6.49 -5.83
N ASP A 253 -28.03 -6.38 -5.62
CA ASP A 253 -27.12 -7.49 -5.28
C ASP A 253 -26.02 -7.02 -4.30
N PRO A 254 -26.40 -6.63 -3.06
CA PRO A 254 -25.47 -6.03 -2.11
C PRO A 254 -24.36 -7.00 -1.65
N ASP A 255 -24.58 -8.31 -1.80
CA ASP A 255 -23.62 -9.36 -1.45
C ASP A 255 -22.65 -9.71 -2.60
N ASN A 256 -22.74 -9.00 -3.74
CA ASN A 256 -21.90 -9.22 -4.92
C ASN A 256 -20.40 -9.19 -4.57
N LEU A 257 -19.64 -10.19 -5.04
CA LEU A 257 -18.21 -10.32 -4.73
C LEU A 257 -17.37 -9.12 -5.21
N LEU A 258 -17.72 -8.50 -6.33
CA LEU A 258 -16.98 -7.34 -6.87
C LEU A 258 -17.31 -6.07 -6.07
N LEU A 259 -18.55 -5.96 -5.60
CA LEU A 259 -18.96 -4.90 -4.70
C LEU A 259 -18.28 -5.05 -3.34
N ARG A 260 -18.24 -6.28 -2.79
CA ARG A 260 -17.50 -6.61 -1.57
C ARG A 260 -16.01 -6.35 -1.70
N GLN A 261 -15.38 -6.69 -2.83
CA GLN A 261 -13.97 -6.39 -3.09
C GLN A 261 -13.73 -4.88 -3.15
N ALA A 262 -14.60 -4.13 -3.82
CA ALA A 262 -14.49 -2.67 -3.85
C ALA A 262 -14.64 -2.06 -2.45
N TYR A 263 -15.55 -2.57 -1.64
CA TYR A 263 -15.68 -2.17 -0.23
C TYR A 263 -14.50 -2.63 0.64
N GLN A 264 -13.94 -3.81 0.38
CA GLN A 264 -12.78 -4.33 1.09
C GLN A 264 -11.54 -3.48 0.81
N GLU A 265 -11.29 -3.09 -0.44
CA GLU A 265 -10.20 -2.15 -0.78
C GLU A 265 -10.40 -0.78 -0.13
N VAL A 266 -11.66 -0.33 0.04
CA VAL A 266 -11.97 0.88 0.80
C VAL A 266 -11.75 0.66 2.31
N TYR A 267 -12.05 -0.53 2.83
CA TYR A 267 -11.83 -0.91 4.23
C TYR A 267 -10.34 -1.05 4.57
N GLU A 268 -9.53 -1.57 3.66
CA GLU A 268 -8.06 -1.59 3.78
C GLU A 268 -7.51 -0.16 3.89
N GLN A 269 -8.07 0.80 3.13
CA GLN A 269 -7.74 2.22 3.33
C GLN A 269 -8.20 2.78 4.69
N GLN A 270 -9.33 2.31 5.24
CA GLN A 270 -9.73 2.66 6.61
C GLN A 270 -8.77 2.07 7.66
N MET A 271 -8.20 0.88 7.43
CA MET A 271 -7.16 0.33 8.29
C MET A 271 -5.87 1.17 8.23
N GLU A 272 -5.51 1.67 7.05
CA GLU A 272 -4.39 2.62 6.90
C GLU A 272 -4.67 3.97 7.58
N GLU A 273 -5.93 4.45 7.65
CA GLU A 273 -6.28 5.60 8.51
C GLU A 273 -5.96 5.33 9.98
N VAL A 274 -6.36 4.16 10.50
CA VAL A 274 -6.11 3.80 11.90
C VAL A 274 -4.61 3.78 12.20
N ARG A 275 -3.82 3.17 11.30
CA ARG A 275 -2.37 3.12 11.41
C ARG A 275 -1.73 4.51 11.33
N LEU A 276 -2.18 5.34 10.40
CA LEU A 276 -1.72 6.72 10.28
C LEU A 276 -2.03 7.53 11.54
N ARG A 277 -3.23 7.40 12.09
CA ARG A 277 -3.61 8.06 13.34
C ARG A 277 -2.73 7.64 14.49
N GLN A 278 -2.47 6.33 14.64
CA GLN A 278 -1.57 5.80 15.66
C GLN A 278 -0.13 6.33 15.49
N ALA A 279 0.35 6.36 14.24
CA ALA A 279 1.66 6.91 13.90
C ALA A 279 1.78 8.39 14.30
N LEU A 280 0.79 9.22 13.95
CA LEU A 280 0.76 10.63 14.32
C LEU A 280 0.68 10.82 15.83
N GLN A 281 -0.13 10.02 16.54
CA GLN A 281 -0.18 10.06 18.02
C GLN A 281 1.17 9.71 18.66
N ARG A 282 1.88 8.74 18.10
CA ARG A 282 3.22 8.36 18.54
C ARG A 282 4.22 9.49 18.30
N ILE A 283 4.21 10.09 17.11
CA ILE A 283 5.05 11.25 16.76
C ILE A 283 4.79 12.45 17.69
N GLN A 284 3.54 12.67 18.13
CA GLN A 284 3.24 13.73 19.10
C GLN A 284 3.95 13.54 20.46
N GLN A 285 4.37 12.32 20.77
CA GLN A 285 5.13 12.01 21.99
C GLN A 285 6.65 11.98 21.76
N HIS A 286 7.10 12.14 20.51
CA HIS A 286 8.51 12.10 20.16
C HIS A 286 9.18 13.46 20.30
N ASP A 287 10.48 13.42 20.60
CA ASP A 287 11.35 14.57 20.40
C ASP A 287 11.58 14.73 18.89
N ILE A 288 11.19 15.87 18.33
CA ILE A 288 11.36 16.15 16.90
C ILE A 288 12.72 16.81 16.68
N ILE A 289 13.56 16.17 15.89
CA ILE A 289 14.93 16.60 15.60
C ILE A 289 14.98 17.10 14.16
N ILE A 290 15.14 18.41 13.98
CA ILE A 290 15.28 19.03 12.66
C ILE A 290 16.76 19.31 12.38
N ARG A 291 17.25 18.87 11.21
CA ARG A 291 18.64 19.04 10.77
C ARG A 291 18.72 19.61 9.36
N TRP A 292 19.83 20.30 9.05
CA TRP A 292 20.11 20.89 7.74
C TRP A 292 21.45 20.37 7.20
N PRO A 293 21.55 19.09 6.82
CA PRO A 293 22.80 18.53 6.32
C PRO A 293 23.21 19.15 4.98
N GLU A 294 24.50 19.47 4.85
CA GLU A 294 25.07 20.05 3.61
C GLU A 294 25.07 19.06 2.43
N LYS A 295 24.99 17.76 2.72
CA LYS A 295 24.96 16.67 1.74
C LYS A 295 23.80 15.74 2.06
N PHE A 296 23.35 14.97 1.07
CA PHE A 296 22.48 13.83 1.34
C PHE A 296 23.12 12.91 2.37
N THR A 297 22.30 12.38 3.27
CA THR A 297 22.70 11.49 4.36
C THR A 297 22.49 10.01 3.96
N PRO A 298 23.18 9.05 4.59
CA PRO A 298 22.92 7.63 4.38
C PRO A 298 21.45 7.24 4.51
N LEU A 299 20.71 7.82 5.47
CA LEU A 299 19.26 7.59 5.60
C LEU A 299 18.46 8.19 4.45
N SER A 300 18.82 9.38 3.95
CA SER A 300 18.13 10.01 2.81
C SER A 300 18.30 9.21 1.50
N PHE A 301 19.44 8.57 1.31
CA PHE A 301 19.85 8.07 0.01
C PHE A 301 18.86 7.10 -0.66
N PRO A 302 18.36 6.03 0.00
CA PRO A 302 17.38 5.15 -0.64
C PRO A 302 16.05 5.84 -0.98
N ILE A 303 15.62 6.85 -0.21
CA ILE A 303 14.40 7.63 -0.52
C ILE A 303 14.63 8.46 -1.80
N ILE A 304 15.78 9.14 -1.89
CA ILE A 304 16.15 9.93 -3.07
C ILE A 304 16.31 9.04 -4.30
N ALA A 305 16.94 7.87 -4.14
CA ALA A 305 17.10 6.89 -5.22
C ALA A 305 15.75 6.44 -5.80
N ASP A 306 14.75 6.18 -4.95
CA ASP A 306 13.38 5.88 -5.38
C ASP A 306 12.72 7.09 -6.08
N GLY A 307 13.08 8.31 -5.68
CA GLY A 307 12.64 9.57 -6.28
C GLY A 307 13.18 9.84 -7.70
N LEU A 308 14.36 9.30 -8.05
CA LEU A 308 15.04 9.57 -9.33
C LEU A 308 14.23 9.21 -10.59
N ASN A 309 13.24 8.32 -10.46
CA ASN A 309 12.37 7.87 -11.55
C ASN A 309 11.27 8.88 -11.93
N ARG A 310 11.15 10.01 -11.22
CA ARG A 310 10.00 10.92 -11.37
C ARG A 310 10.13 11.96 -12.44
N ASN A 311 11.35 12.44 -12.66
CA ASN A 311 11.54 13.70 -13.38
C ASN A 311 12.30 13.58 -14.69
N ASN A 312 12.73 12.40 -15.16
CA ASN A 312 13.45 12.36 -16.44
C ASN A 312 13.24 11.08 -17.27
N LEU A 313 12.80 11.30 -18.52
CA LEU A 313 13.30 10.59 -19.71
C LEU A 313 14.79 10.94 -19.87
N SER A 314 15.66 10.41 -19.01
CA SER A 314 17.12 10.53 -19.17
C SER A 314 17.62 9.39 -20.04
N SER A 315 18.58 9.66 -20.92
CA SER A 315 19.31 8.62 -21.65
C SER A 315 20.38 7.92 -20.80
N GLU A 316 20.66 8.43 -19.59
CA GLU A 316 21.57 7.77 -18.63
C GLU A 316 20.89 6.59 -17.94
N ASN A 317 21.65 5.52 -17.74
CA ASN A 317 21.20 4.34 -17.00
C ASN A 317 21.04 4.69 -15.50
N LEU A 318 19.94 4.23 -14.88
CA LEU A 318 19.65 4.40 -13.45
C LEU A 318 20.82 3.96 -12.56
N GLU A 319 21.50 2.89 -12.93
CA GLU A 319 22.66 2.37 -12.19
C GLU A 319 23.82 3.38 -12.12
N GLU A 320 24.08 4.12 -13.21
CA GLU A 320 25.13 5.13 -13.25
C GLU A 320 24.79 6.34 -12.37
N ARG A 321 23.52 6.72 -12.29
CA ARG A 321 23.05 7.80 -11.40
C ARG A 321 23.21 7.41 -9.93
N ILE A 322 22.82 6.19 -9.57
CA ILE A 322 22.99 5.65 -8.21
C ILE A 322 24.47 5.62 -7.82
N ARG A 323 25.36 5.16 -8.72
CA ARG A 323 26.82 5.18 -8.46
C ARG A 323 27.37 6.58 -8.25
N LYS A 324 26.95 7.57 -9.04
CA LYS A 324 27.38 8.97 -8.86
C LYS A 324 26.92 9.53 -7.51
N MET A 325 25.68 9.26 -7.09
CA MET A 325 25.20 9.69 -5.77
C MET A 325 25.95 8.98 -4.64
N ALA A 326 26.19 7.67 -4.76
CA ALA A 326 26.97 6.93 -3.77
C ALA A 326 28.41 7.44 -3.67
N ALA A 327 29.02 7.85 -4.78
CA ALA A 327 30.33 8.49 -4.78
C ALA A 327 30.30 9.88 -4.10
N ALA A 328 29.23 10.65 -4.27
CA ALA A 328 29.06 11.96 -3.62
C ALA A 328 28.84 11.87 -2.10
N LEU A 329 28.42 10.71 -1.57
CA LEU A 329 28.36 10.45 -0.13
C LEU A 329 29.74 10.19 0.49
N ASN A 330 30.68 9.66 -0.31
CA ASN A 330 32.01 9.23 0.15
C ASN A 330 33.12 10.27 -0.08
N ALA A 331 32.84 11.32 -0.85
CA ALA A 331 33.70 12.48 -1.07
C ALA A 331 33.25 13.63 -0.15
#